data_AF-A0A3M2W7Y9-F1
#
_entry.id   AF-A0A3M2W7Y9-F1
#
_cell.length_a   1.000
_cell.length_b   1.000
_cell.length_c   1.000
_cell.angle_alpha   90.00
_cell.angle_beta   90.00
_cell.angle_gamma   90.00
#
_symmetry.space_group_name_H-M   'P 1'
#
loop_
_entity.id
_entity.type
_entity.pdbx_description
1 polymer ?
#
loop_
_entity_poly.entity_id
_entity_poly.type
_entity_poly.pdbx_seq_one_letter_code
_entity_poly.pdbx_strand_id
1 'polypeptide(L)'
;MSNQLSSLLHLPARLPDAQPTPEAIELGQQLGKLSRRTRQIFLLSRLDGLPYADIARFMDVDVTRVERAMLRALGKTYRQTADDARAIQDQANRWYVHLQSPTATASERIEFRHWLDAEAAHLSAFQNSERVWRLLQAPAALLGASGWHRRKRRVYLAWCLLTAFICSLMVTAEVIS
;
A
#
# COMPACT_ATOMS: atom_id res chain seq x y z
N MET A 1 -41.33 -39.35 -9.01
CA MET A 1 -41.39 -38.66 -7.71
C MET A 1 -39.96 -38.48 -7.21
N SER A 2 -39.62 -37.24 -6.90
CA SER A 2 -38.35 -36.62 -6.52
C SER A 2 -37.21 -37.49 -5.98
N ASN A 3 -36.00 -37.24 -6.47
CA ASN A 3 -34.90 -36.69 -5.65
C ASN A 3 -33.72 -36.26 -6.53
N GLN A 4 -33.84 -35.05 -7.09
CA GLN A 4 -32.79 -34.31 -7.82
C GLN A 4 -32.43 -33.05 -7.01
N LEU A 5 -31.95 -33.21 -5.77
CA LEU A 5 -31.63 -32.07 -4.89
C LEU A 5 -30.32 -32.25 -4.08
N SER A 6 -29.35 -33.04 -4.56
CA SER A 6 -28.05 -33.18 -3.90
C SER A 6 -26.87 -32.57 -4.66
N SER A 7 -27.11 -31.83 -5.76
CA SER A 7 -26.05 -31.24 -6.59
C SER A 7 -25.84 -29.72 -6.42
N LEU A 8 -26.43 -29.10 -5.41
CA LEU A 8 -26.27 -27.66 -5.17
C LEU A 8 -25.72 -27.42 -3.78
N LEU A 9 -24.40 -27.55 -3.63
CA LEU A 9 -23.54 -26.87 -2.64
C LEU A 9 -22.15 -27.52 -2.69
N HIS A 10 -21.52 -27.56 -3.87
CA HIS A 10 -20.05 -27.57 -3.89
C HIS A 10 -19.61 -26.16 -3.49
N LEU A 11 -19.54 -25.93 -2.17
CA LEU A 11 -18.72 -24.86 -1.62
C LEU A 11 -17.30 -25.14 -2.16
N PRO A 12 -16.68 -24.26 -2.97
CA PRO A 12 -15.30 -24.48 -3.35
C PRO A 12 -14.53 -24.56 -2.04
N ALA A 13 -13.91 -25.72 -1.80
CA ALA A 13 -13.03 -25.93 -0.67
C ALA A 13 -12.12 -24.71 -0.60
N ARG A 14 -12.18 -23.97 0.52
CA ARG A 14 -11.27 -22.87 0.81
C ARG A 14 -9.87 -23.39 0.47
N LEU A 15 -9.30 -22.91 -0.64
CA LEU A 15 -7.92 -23.17 -1.01
C LEU A 15 -7.11 -22.95 0.26
N PRO A 16 -6.29 -23.92 0.70
CA PRO A 16 -5.53 -23.75 1.92
C PRO A 16 -4.78 -22.42 1.80
N ASP A 17 -4.95 -21.54 2.79
CA ASP A 17 -4.26 -20.25 2.85
C ASP A 17 -2.79 -20.52 2.53
N ALA A 18 -2.38 -20.18 1.30
CA ALA A 18 -1.05 -20.49 0.82
C ALA A 18 -0.10 -19.88 1.83
N GLN A 19 0.63 -20.72 2.55
CA GLN A 19 1.45 -20.26 3.65
C GLN A 19 2.37 -19.16 3.09
N PRO A 20 2.43 -18.00 3.76
CA PRO A 20 3.19 -16.88 3.23
C PRO A 20 4.63 -17.32 3.01
N THR A 21 5.14 -17.09 1.80
CA THR A 21 6.51 -17.46 1.47
C THR A 21 7.49 -16.76 2.42
N PRO A 22 8.62 -17.38 2.78
CA PRO A 22 9.61 -16.75 3.66
C PRO A 22 10.04 -15.35 3.17
N GLU A 23 10.19 -15.19 1.86
CA GLU A 23 10.47 -13.91 1.21
C GLU A 23 9.39 -12.85 1.48
N ALA A 24 8.10 -13.22 1.42
CA ALA A 24 7.01 -12.30 1.73
C ALA A 24 7.01 -11.91 3.22
N ILE A 25 7.39 -12.81 4.11
CA ILE A 25 7.52 -12.50 5.54
C ILE A 25 8.67 -11.50 5.76
N GLU A 26 9.83 -11.74 5.17
CA GLU A 26 10.99 -10.84 5.28
C GLU A 26 10.69 -9.44 4.73
N LEU A 27 10.10 -9.35 3.53
CA LEU A 27 9.68 -8.09 2.95
C LEU A 27 8.61 -7.39 3.81
N GLY A 28 7.68 -8.14 4.38
CA GLY A 28 6.68 -7.63 5.32
C GLY A 28 7.32 -7.00 6.56
N GLN A 29 8.33 -7.64 7.14
CA GLN A 29 9.10 -7.10 8.26
C GLN A 29 9.87 -5.83 7.87
N GLN A 30 10.48 -5.79 6.68
CA GLN A 30 11.17 -4.61 6.18
C GLN A 30 10.22 -3.43 5.97
N LEU A 31 9.05 -3.67 5.37
CA LEU A 31 7.98 -2.67 5.25
C LEU A 31 7.45 -2.24 6.62
N GLY A 32 7.41 -3.15 7.60
CA GLY A 32 7.04 -2.88 8.99
C GLY A 32 7.87 -1.75 9.64
N LYS A 33 9.13 -1.58 9.22
CA LYS A 33 10.04 -0.52 9.70
C LYS A 33 9.68 0.87 9.16
N LEU A 34 8.81 0.97 8.16
CA LEU A 34 8.33 2.25 7.65
C LEU A 34 7.39 2.93 8.66
N SER A 35 7.34 4.26 8.60
CA SER A 35 6.40 5.04 9.42
C SER A 35 4.97 4.53 9.21
N ARG A 36 4.13 4.57 10.25
CA ARG A 36 2.74 4.12 10.15
C ARG A 36 1.98 4.83 9.04
N ARG A 37 2.26 6.12 8.81
CA ARG A 37 1.66 6.89 7.71
C ARG A 37 2.07 6.36 6.33
N THR A 38 3.36 6.09 6.13
CA THR A 38 3.88 5.52 4.88
C THR A 38 3.28 4.15 4.62
N ARG A 39 3.20 3.29 5.65
CA ARG A 39 2.53 1.99 5.55
C ARG A 39 1.07 2.13 5.17
N GLN A 40 0.34 3.07 5.77
CA GLN A 40 -1.07 3.30 5.44
C GLN A 40 -1.26 3.70 3.99
N ILE A 41 -0.47 4.68 3.51
CA ILE A 41 -0.48 5.13 2.11
C ILE A 41 -0.19 3.95 1.16
N PHE A 42 0.86 3.19 1.45
CA PHE A 42 1.25 2.03 0.65
C PHE A 42 0.12 0.98 0.59
N LEU A 43 -0.51 0.66 1.72
CA LEU A 43 -1.60 -0.32 1.78
C LEU A 43 -2.86 0.15 1.04
N LEU A 44 -3.23 1.43 1.16
CA LEU A 44 -4.35 2.03 0.42
C LEU A 44 -4.14 1.94 -1.10
N SER A 45 -2.90 2.13 -1.57
CA SER A 45 -2.58 1.93 -2.98
C SER A 45 -2.57 0.44 -3.36
N ARG A 46 -1.86 -0.39 -2.58
CA ARG A 46 -1.54 -1.76 -2.99
C ARG A 46 -2.67 -2.75 -2.81
N LEU A 47 -3.41 -2.68 -1.70
CA LEU A 47 -4.50 -3.62 -1.39
C LEU A 47 -5.85 -3.10 -1.87
N ASP A 48 -6.05 -1.79 -1.77
CA ASP A 48 -7.36 -1.19 -2.03
C ASP A 48 -7.45 -0.58 -3.44
N GLY A 49 -6.32 -0.44 -4.14
CA GLY A 49 -6.28 0.07 -5.51
C GLY A 49 -6.63 1.55 -5.63
N LEU A 50 -6.57 2.33 -4.54
CA LEU A 50 -6.91 3.75 -4.60
C LEU A 50 -5.90 4.52 -5.47
N PRO A 51 -6.37 5.42 -6.36
CA PRO A 51 -5.48 6.32 -7.08
C PRO A 51 -4.86 7.34 -6.12
N TYR A 52 -3.67 7.84 -6.45
CA TYR A 52 -2.91 8.69 -5.52
C TYR A 52 -3.65 9.97 -5.10
N ALA A 53 -4.47 10.55 -5.98
CA ALA A 53 -5.30 11.70 -5.65
C ALA A 53 -6.32 11.39 -4.54
N ASP A 54 -6.91 10.19 -4.55
CA ASP A 54 -7.87 9.78 -3.52
C ASP A 54 -7.17 9.39 -2.22
N ILE A 55 -5.98 8.80 -2.29
CA ILE A 55 -5.14 8.57 -1.11
C ILE A 55 -4.73 9.91 -0.48
N ALA A 56 -4.32 10.88 -1.30
CA ALA A 56 -3.95 12.22 -0.85
C ALA A 56 -5.11 12.88 -0.10
N ARG A 57 -6.32 12.84 -0.67
CA ARG A 57 -7.56 13.32 -0.04
C ARG A 57 -7.90 12.55 1.24
N PHE A 58 -7.79 11.23 1.24
CA PHE A 58 -8.10 10.39 2.40
C PHE A 58 -7.13 10.65 3.56
N MET A 59 -5.84 10.82 3.25
CA MET A 59 -4.77 11.01 4.20
C MET A 59 -4.54 12.49 4.57
N ASP A 60 -5.27 13.42 3.96
CA ASP A 60 -5.09 14.87 4.15
C ASP A 60 -3.62 15.29 3.90
N VAL A 61 -3.12 14.94 2.71
CA VAL A 61 -1.76 15.25 2.22
C VAL A 61 -1.78 15.61 0.75
N ASP A 62 -0.66 16.16 0.28
CA ASP A 62 -0.37 16.35 -1.13
C ASP A 62 0.03 15.04 -1.84
N VAL A 63 -0.23 14.95 -3.16
CA VAL A 63 0.13 13.80 -4.01
C VAL A 63 1.63 13.53 -4.02
N THR A 64 2.48 14.54 -4.01
CA THR A 64 3.94 14.37 -3.94
C THR A 64 4.38 13.66 -2.66
N ARG A 65 3.60 13.76 -1.59
CA ARG A 65 3.85 13.05 -0.33
C ARG A 65 3.42 11.58 -0.42
N VAL A 66 2.37 11.29 -1.19
CA VAL A 66 1.99 9.92 -1.55
C VAL A 66 3.12 9.29 -2.36
N GLU A 67 3.57 9.94 -3.44
CA GLU A 67 4.67 9.44 -4.28
C GLU A 67 5.95 9.16 -3.45
N ARG A 68 6.37 10.10 -2.59
CA ARG A 68 7.50 9.89 -1.68
C ARG A 68 7.31 8.71 -0.74
N ALA A 69 6.09 8.45 -0.29
CA ALA A 69 5.79 7.26 0.52
C ALA A 69 5.93 5.97 -0.30
N MET A 70 5.48 5.97 -1.55
CA MET A 70 5.60 4.83 -2.47
C MET A 70 7.06 4.55 -2.84
N LEU A 71 7.85 5.59 -3.09
CA LEU A 71 9.30 5.47 -3.32
C LEU A 71 10.03 4.86 -2.13
N ARG A 72 9.63 5.19 -0.91
CA ARG A 72 10.19 4.57 0.30
C ARG A 72 9.81 3.10 0.42
N ALA A 73 8.64 2.69 -0.05
CA ALA A 73 8.23 1.29 -0.05
C ALA A 73 9.04 0.48 -1.07
N LEU A 74 9.20 0.98 -2.29
CA LEU A 74 10.05 0.36 -3.32
C LEU A 74 11.53 0.35 -2.90
N GLY A 75 12.05 1.46 -2.37
CA GLY A 75 13.45 1.58 -1.99
C GLY A 75 13.91 0.59 -0.91
N LYS A 76 12.99 0.04 -0.10
CA LYS A 76 13.33 -0.92 0.96
C LYS A 76 13.65 -2.33 0.46
N THR A 77 13.30 -2.66 -0.78
CA THR A 77 13.53 -3.99 -1.34
C THR A 77 14.91 -4.15 -1.97
N TYR A 78 15.64 -3.06 -2.21
CA TYR A 78 16.97 -3.08 -2.81
C TYR A 78 18.04 -3.13 -1.72
N ARG A 79 18.79 -4.23 -1.62
CA ARG A 79 19.75 -4.47 -0.52
C ARG A 79 21.21 -4.18 -0.87
N GLN A 80 21.64 -4.26 -2.14
CA GLN A 80 22.99 -3.91 -2.59
C GLN A 80 23.03 -3.81 -4.12
N THR A 81 23.33 -2.64 -4.68
CA THR A 81 23.68 -2.45 -6.10
C THR A 81 24.84 -1.45 -6.17
N ALA A 82 25.66 -1.51 -7.24
CA ALA A 82 26.64 -0.47 -7.53
C ALA A 82 25.98 0.91 -7.61
N ASP A 83 26.73 1.98 -7.34
CA ASP A 83 26.18 3.34 -7.20
C ASP A 83 25.48 3.83 -8.47
N ASP A 84 26.06 3.58 -9.65
CA ASP A 84 25.43 3.96 -10.94
C ASP A 84 24.14 3.18 -11.19
N ALA A 85 24.16 1.87 -10.95
CA ALA A 85 22.98 1.02 -11.07
C ALA A 85 21.88 1.43 -10.07
N ARG A 86 22.27 1.90 -8.89
CA ARG A 86 21.35 2.43 -7.88
C ARG A 86 20.71 3.73 -8.33
N ALA A 87 21.49 4.64 -8.91
CA ALA A 87 20.98 5.91 -9.43
C ALA A 87 19.96 5.70 -10.56
N ILE A 88 20.26 4.79 -11.49
CA ILE A 88 19.32 4.40 -12.55
C ILE A 88 18.06 3.74 -11.97
N GLN A 89 18.21 2.84 -10.98
CA GLN A 89 17.08 2.19 -10.33
C GLN A 89 16.19 3.20 -9.56
N ASP A 90 16.78 4.21 -8.93
CA ASP A 90 16.03 5.28 -8.25
C ASP A 90 15.26 6.15 -9.24
N GLN A 91 15.83 6.44 -10.42
CA GLN A 91 15.10 7.12 -11.50
C GLN A 91 13.94 6.26 -12.01
N ALA A 92 14.17 4.96 -12.22
CA ALA A 92 13.13 4.02 -12.63
C ALA A 92 11.99 3.93 -11.61
N ASN A 93 12.30 3.88 -10.32
CA ASN A 93 11.31 3.89 -9.24
C ASN A 93 10.47 5.20 -9.26
N ARG A 94 11.10 6.36 -9.54
CA ARG A 94 10.40 7.66 -9.67
C ARG A 94 9.43 7.65 -10.84
N TRP A 95 9.88 7.23 -12.02
CA TRP A 95 9.00 7.09 -13.18
C TRP A 95 7.85 6.13 -12.91
N TYR A 96 8.16 4.95 -12.34
CA TYR A 96 7.17 3.94 -12.04
C TYR A 96 6.08 4.45 -11.08
N VAL A 97 6.47 5.11 -9.99
CA VAL A 97 5.53 5.69 -9.03
C VAL A 97 4.72 6.81 -9.66
N HIS A 98 5.38 7.75 -10.34
CA HIS A 98 4.72 8.92 -10.91
C HIS A 98 3.68 8.56 -11.96
N LEU A 99 3.98 7.59 -12.83
CA LEU A 99 3.07 7.11 -13.88
C LEU A 99 1.83 6.38 -13.35
N GLN A 100 1.81 5.97 -12.07
CA GLN A 100 0.58 5.44 -11.44
C GLN A 100 -0.43 6.55 -11.10
N SER A 101 -0.01 7.82 -11.08
CA SER A 101 -0.94 8.92 -10.90
C SER A 101 -1.68 9.22 -12.21
N PRO A 102 -3.03 9.34 -12.19
CA PRO A 102 -3.79 9.75 -13.37
C PRO A 102 -3.47 11.18 -13.84
N THR A 103 -2.76 11.97 -13.03
CA THR A 103 -2.38 13.35 -13.33
C THR A 103 -1.12 13.47 -14.19
N ALA A 104 -0.42 12.38 -14.49
CA ALA A 104 0.78 12.42 -15.34
C ALA A 104 0.42 12.95 -16.75
N THR A 105 0.97 14.12 -17.06
CA THR A 105 0.72 14.91 -18.27
C THR A 105 1.28 14.25 -19.52
N ALA A 106 0.82 14.69 -20.69
CA ALA A 106 1.37 14.23 -21.97
C ALA A 106 2.88 14.54 -22.10
N SER A 107 3.33 15.70 -21.58
CA SER A 107 4.74 16.09 -21.60
C SER A 107 5.60 15.14 -20.77
N GLU A 108 5.19 14.82 -19.55
CA GLU A 108 5.91 13.88 -18.68
C GLU A 108 5.97 12.46 -19.28
N ARG A 109 4.94 12.05 -20.03
CA ARG A 109 4.95 10.76 -20.75
C ARG A 109 5.94 10.75 -21.92
N ILE A 110 6.14 11.89 -22.59
CA ILE A 110 7.16 12.04 -23.64
C ILE A 110 8.56 12.02 -23.01
N GLU A 111 8.75 12.73 -21.90
CA GLU A 111 10.02 12.72 -21.15
C GLU A 111 10.37 11.30 -20.66
N PHE A 112 9.38 10.57 -20.11
CA PHE A 112 9.55 9.17 -19.76
C PHE A 112 9.96 8.32 -20.95
N ARG A 113 9.34 8.51 -22.11
CA ARG A 113 9.69 7.78 -23.34
C ARG A 113 11.14 8.04 -23.75
N HIS A 114 11.54 9.30 -23.77
CA HIS A 114 12.92 9.69 -24.07
C HIS A 114 13.92 9.08 -23.08
N TRP A 115 13.60 9.09 -21.79
CA TRP A 115 14.41 8.42 -20.78
C TRP A 115 14.51 6.92 -21.07
N LEU A 116 13.39 6.25 -21.36
CA LEU A 116 13.36 4.80 -21.61
C LEU A 116 14.18 4.40 -22.84
N ASP A 117 14.17 5.22 -23.89
CA ASP A 117 14.83 4.94 -25.17
C ASP A 117 16.33 5.31 -25.17
N ALA A 118 16.80 6.07 -24.18
CA ALA A 118 18.20 6.53 -24.11
C ALA A 118 19.21 5.39 -23.89
N GLU A 119 18.91 4.45 -22.99
CA GLU A 119 19.82 3.36 -22.62
C GLU A 119 19.07 2.07 -22.28
N ALA A 120 19.60 0.92 -22.69
CA ALA A 120 19.00 -0.39 -22.38
C ALA A 120 18.92 -0.66 -20.86
N ALA A 121 19.79 -0.05 -20.06
CA ALA A 121 19.77 -0.12 -18.60
C ALA A 121 18.52 0.54 -17.98
N HIS A 122 17.93 1.55 -18.64
CA HIS A 122 16.72 2.21 -18.15
C HIS A 122 15.50 1.30 -18.23
N LEU A 123 15.34 0.57 -19.35
CA LEU A 123 14.27 -0.41 -19.50
C LEU A 123 14.37 -1.53 -18.47
N SER A 124 15.56 -2.08 -18.26
CA SER A 124 15.74 -3.18 -17.30
C SER A 124 15.46 -2.72 -15.86
N ALA A 125 15.87 -1.50 -15.48
CA ALA A 125 15.57 -0.91 -14.18
C ALA A 125 14.06 -0.62 -14.00
N PHE A 126 13.38 -0.19 -15.06
CA PHE A 126 11.93 0.02 -15.04
C PHE A 126 11.17 -1.31 -14.85
N GLN A 127 11.52 -2.34 -15.61
CA GLN A 127 10.97 -3.70 -15.45
C GLN A 127 11.24 -4.28 -14.06
N ASN A 128 12.39 -3.95 -13.47
CA ASN A 128 12.69 -4.34 -12.10
C ASN A 128 11.74 -3.67 -11.09
N SER A 129 11.44 -2.38 -11.28
CA SER A 129 10.46 -1.65 -10.47
C SER A 129 9.08 -2.32 -10.52
N GLU A 130 8.63 -2.74 -11.71
CA GLU A 130 7.38 -3.50 -11.89
C GLU A 130 7.39 -4.87 -11.20
N ARG A 131 8.52 -5.59 -11.29
CA ARG A 131 8.68 -6.90 -10.64
C ARG A 131 8.60 -6.75 -9.13
N VAL A 132 9.36 -5.82 -8.56
CA VAL A 132 9.33 -5.51 -7.13
C VAL A 132 7.92 -5.14 -6.70
N TRP A 133 7.25 -4.27 -7.44
CA TRP A 133 5.88 -3.86 -7.13
C TRP A 133 4.90 -5.04 -7.06
N ARG A 134 5.03 -6.02 -7.96
CA ARG A 134 4.25 -7.25 -7.94
C ARG A 134 4.59 -8.12 -6.72
N LEU A 135 5.87 -8.30 -6.42
CA LEU A 135 6.34 -9.06 -5.26
C LEU A 135 5.82 -8.47 -3.94
N LEU A 136 5.63 -7.16 -3.87
CA LEU A 136 5.12 -6.48 -2.69
C LEU A 136 3.63 -6.76 -2.37
N GLN A 137 2.88 -7.49 -3.21
CA GLN A 137 1.47 -7.82 -2.94
C GLN A 137 1.29 -8.71 -1.71
N ALA A 138 2.01 -9.83 -1.64
CA ALA A 138 1.95 -10.77 -0.53
C ALA A 138 2.34 -10.13 0.83
N PRO A 139 3.49 -9.42 0.95
CA PRO A 139 3.83 -8.74 2.20
C PRO A 139 2.85 -7.62 2.56
N ALA A 140 2.26 -6.94 1.58
CA ALA A 140 1.19 -5.96 1.85
C ALA A 140 -0.02 -6.63 2.49
N ALA A 141 -0.45 -7.79 2.00
CA ALA A 141 -1.57 -8.54 2.55
C ALA A 141 -1.32 -8.95 4.02
N LEU A 142 -0.11 -9.45 4.32
CA LEU A 142 0.30 -9.77 5.69
C LEU A 142 0.26 -8.54 6.60
N LEU A 143 0.82 -7.42 6.15
CA LEU A 143 0.87 -6.17 6.93
C LEU A 143 -0.51 -5.51 7.10
N GLY A 144 -1.40 -5.73 6.14
CA GLY A 144 -2.73 -5.15 6.06
C GLY A 144 -3.84 -6.03 6.66
N ALA A 145 -3.54 -7.24 7.11
CA ALA A 145 -4.53 -8.26 7.49
C ALA A 145 -5.58 -7.78 8.51
N SER A 146 -5.22 -6.89 9.44
CA SER A 146 -6.16 -6.35 10.43
C SER A 146 -7.07 -5.22 9.90
N GLY A 147 -6.92 -4.80 8.64
CA GLY A 147 -7.73 -3.75 8.02
C GLY A 147 -7.51 -2.34 8.59
N TRP A 148 -6.50 -2.16 9.46
CA TRP A 148 -6.25 -0.89 10.16
C TRP A 148 -6.03 0.30 9.21
N HIS A 149 -5.51 0.05 8.00
CA HIS A 149 -5.17 1.06 7.02
C HIS A 149 -6.38 1.80 6.44
N ARG A 150 -7.57 1.19 6.48
CA ARG A 150 -8.83 1.80 6.01
C ARG A 150 -9.45 2.78 7.01
N ARG A 151 -8.98 2.79 8.26
CA ARG A 151 -9.57 3.63 9.32
C ARG A 151 -9.03 5.07 9.26
N LYS A 152 -9.95 6.05 9.24
CA LYS A 152 -9.59 7.47 9.40
C LYS A 152 -9.23 7.77 10.86
N ARG A 153 -7.98 8.14 11.12
CA ARG A 153 -7.45 8.38 12.47
C ARG A 153 -8.24 9.44 13.26
N ARG A 154 -8.74 10.48 12.60
CA ARG A 154 -9.51 11.58 13.25
C ARG A 154 -10.86 11.10 13.77
N VAL A 155 -11.55 10.21 13.05
CA VAL A 155 -12.84 9.65 13.48
C VAL A 155 -12.66 8.80 14.73
N TYR A 156 -11.61 7.98 14.77
CA TYR A 156 -11.31 7.15 15.93
C TYR A 156 -10.96 8.00 17.18
N LEU A 157 -10.15 9.06 17.02
CA LEU A 157 -9.83 9.95 18.12
C LEU A 157 -11.06 10.73 18.63
N ALA A 158 -11.89 11.24 17.72
CA ALA A 158 -13.14 11.91 18.10
C ALA A 158 -14.08 10.96 18.86
N TRP A 159 -14.18 9.71 18.41
CA TRP A 159 -14.95 8.68 19.10
C TRP A 159 -14.41 8.39 20.51
N CYS A 160 -13.08 8.23 20.65
CA CYS A 160 -12.47 8.01 21.96
C CYS A 160 -12.70 9.19 22.93
N LEU A 161 -12.61 10.44 22.44
CA LEU A 161 -12.89 11.62 23.26
C LEU A 161 -14.36 11.69 23.67
N LEU A 162 -15.30 11.38 22.76
CA LEU A 162 -16.72 11.29 23.08
C LEU A 162 -17.00 10.22 24.13
N THR A 163 -16.42 9.02 23.99
CA THR A 163 -16.61 7.95 24.98
C THR A 163 -16.01 8.32 26.33
N ALA A 164 -14.83 8.95 26.37
CA ALA A 164 -14.22 9.41 27.61
C ALA A 164 -15.07 10.49 28.29
N PHE A 165 -15.64 11.40 27.51
CA PHE A 165 -16.57 12.42 28.01
C PHE A 165 -17.84 11.79 28.61
N ILE A 166 -18.47 10.84 27.91
CA ILE A 166 -19.65 10.13 28.41
C ILE A 166 -19.33 9.32 29.68
N CYS A 167 -18.20 8.61 29.72
CA CYS A 167 -17.77 7.89 30.93
C CYS A 167 -17.56 8.85 32.10
N SER A 168 -16.96 10.03 31.85
CA SER A 168 -16.78 11.06 32.87
C SER A 168 -18.13 11.57 33.39
N LEU A 169 -19.13 11.76 32.52
CA LEU A 169 -20.48 12.17 32.93
C LEU A 169 -21.19 11.12 33.78
N MET A 170 -21.07 9.83 33.44
CA MET A 170 -21.64 8.75 34.25
C MET A 170 -21.01 8.69 35.65
N VAL A 171 -19.69 8.80 35.75
CA VAL A 171 -19.00 8.84 37.05
C VAL A 171 -19.45 10.03 37.89
N THR A 172 -19.65 11.21 37.28
CA THR A 172 -20.18 12.37 38.02
C THR A 172 -21.64 12.22 38.44
N ALA A 173 -22.46 11.47 37.69
CA ALA A 173 -23.87 11.25 38.03
C ALA A 173 -24.05 10.27 39.21
N GLU A 174 -23.20 9.25 39.32
CA GLU A 174 -23.20 8.33 40.49
C GLU A 174 -22.74 9.01 41.78
N VAL A 175 -21.89 10.04 41.71
CA VAL A 175 -21.38 10.74 42.91
C VAL A 175 -22.41 11.73 43.48
N ILE A 176 -23.45 12.09 42.72
CA ILE A 176 -24.46 13.10 43.08
C ILE A 176 -25.80 12.47 43.52
N SER A 177 -26.00 11.16 43.32
CA SER A 177 -27.11 10.37 43.90
C SER A 177 -26.73 9.74 45.23
#